data_AF-A0A7C6M5C8-F1
#
_entry.id   AF-A0A7C6M5C8-F1
#
_cell.length_a   1.000
_cell.length_b   1.000
_cell.length_c   1.000
_cell.angle_alpha   90.00
_cell.angle_beta   90.00
_cell.angle_gamma   90.00
#
_symmetry.space_group_name_H-M   'P 1'
#
loop_
_entity.id
_entity.type
_entity.pdbx_description
1 polymer ?
#
loop_
_entity_poly.entity_id
_entity_poly.type
_entity_poly.pdbx_seq_one_letter_code
_entity_poly.pdbx_strand_id
1 'polypeptide(L)'
;KGSQVNDEFRIKDEKVVTSTNNNGGINGGISNGMPIIIKSVVKPTASIAKKQQTVDINEFKETTIKIKSRHDPCIASRISVVIDSVVALTILDEICLREGYLWMR
;
A
#
# COMPACT_ATOMS: atom_id res chain seq x y z
N LYS A 1 22.87 9.04 0.74
CA LYS A 1 23.06 10.19 1.67
C LYS A 1 21.86 11.13 1.53
N GLY A 2 21.56 11.98 2.53
CA GLY A 2 20.43 12.94 2.44
C GLY A 2 20.48 13.81 1.17
N SER A 3 21.68 14.27 0.80
CA SER A 3 21.96 15.02 -0.43
C SER A 3 21.62 14.30 -1.75
N GLN A 4 21.33 12.99 -1.73
CA GLN A 4 21.00 12.19 -2.92
C GLN A 4 19.52 11.80 -2.97
N VAL A 5 18.78 11.98 -1.87
CA VAL A 5 17.39 11.54 -1.74
C VAL A 5 16.41 12.69 -1.55
N ASN A 6 16.92 13.88 -1.20
CA ASN A 6 16.09 15.07 -1.14
C ASN A 6 15.54 15.42 -2.53
N ASP A 7 14.27 15.80 -2.54
CA ASP A 7 13.59 16.28 -3.73
C ASP A 7 13.69 17.81 -3.77
N GLU A 8 14.60 18.36 -4.58
CA GLU A 8 14.79 19.83 -4.67
C GLU A 8 13.57 20.50 -5.31
N PHE A 9 13.08 21.59 -4.71
CA PHE A 9 12.01 22.39 -5.28
C PHE A 9 12.48 23.27 -6.44
N ARG A 10 11.65 23.35 -7.49
CA ARG A 10 11.87 24.15 -8.71
C ARG A 10 10.55 24.75 -9.16
N ILE A 11 10.63 25.78 -10.01
CA ILE A 11 9.45 26.37 -10.66
C ILE A 11 9.37 25.82 -12.08
N LYS A 12 8.20 25.30 -12.46
CA LYS A 12 7.89 24.87 -13.83
C LYS A 12 6.44 25.24 -14.13
N ASP A 13 6.19 25.88 -15.27
CA ASP A 13 4.84 26.28 -15.72
C ASP A 13 4.07 27.04 -14.62
N GLU A 14 4.74 28.01 -13.99
CA GLU A 14 4.23 28.84 -12.87
C GLU A 14 3.83 28.06 -11.60
N LYS A 15 4.21 26.78 -11.50
CA LYS A 15 3.95 25.93 -10.33
C LYS A 15 5.24 25.54 -9.64
N VAL A 16 5.20 25.45 -8.31
CA VAL A 16 6.26 24.85 -7.51
C VAL A 16 6.14 23.33 -7.64
N VAL A 17 7.21 22.68 -8.11
CA VAL A 17 7.32 21.23 -8.28
C VAL A 17 8.63 20.75 -7.69
N THR A 18 8.80 19.44 -7.51
CA THR A 18 10.11 18.87 -7.18
C THR A 18 10.82 18.35 -8.43
N SER A 19 12.15 18.40 -8.42
CA SER A 19 13.01 17.91 -9.51
C SER A 19 13.03 16.38 -9.63
N THR A 20 12.85 15.68 -8.51
CA THR A 20 12.70 14.23 -8.38
C THR A 20 11.50 13.92 -7.48
N ASN A 21 11.11 12.65 -7.38
CA ASN A 21 10.01 12.23 -6.50
C ASN A 21 10.42 11.03 -5.63
N ASN A 22 11.59 11.14 -4.99
CA ASN A 22 12.15 10.11 -4.11
C ASN A 22 11.30 9.89 -2.86
N ASN A 23 10.65 10.95 -2.37
CA ASN A 23 9.71 10.89 -1.25
C ASN A 23 8.30 10.43 -1.66
N GLY A 24 8.08 10.12 -2.94
CA GLY A 24 6.83 9.53 -3.43
C GLY A 24 5.60 10.39 -3.18
N GLY A 25 5.73 11.72 -3.32
CA GLY A 25 4.64 12.68 -3.21
C GLY A 25 4.27 13.10 -1.78
N ILE A 26 4.99 12.61 -0.76
CA ILE A 26 4.67 12.86 0.66
C ILE A 26 5.92 13.30 1.41
N ASN A 27 5.89 14.50 2.00
CA ASN A 27 6.95 15.04 2.86
C ASN A 27 6.43 15.16 4.29
N GLY A 28 7.08 14.48 5.24
CA GLY A 28 6.72 14.59 6.66
C GLY A 28 5.27 14.22 6.98
N GLY A 29 4.65 13.34 6.19
CA GLY A 29 3.25 12.96 6.32
C GLY A 29 2.25 13.85 5.59
N ILE A 30 2.71 14.86 4.84
CA ILE A 30 1.86 15.80 4.10
C ILE A 30 2.10 15.63 2.60
N SER A 31 1.03 15.59 1.80
CA SER A 31 1.14 15.55 0.34
C SER A 31 1.80 16.83 -0.19
N ASN A 32 2.77 16.70 -1.10
CA ASN A 32 3.61 17.80 -1.57
C ASN A 32 3.22 18.32 -2.97
N GLY A 33 2.13 17.81 -3.55
CA GLY A 33 1.63 18.15 -4.89
C GLY A 33 2.21 17.31 -6.04
N MET A 34 3.21 16.46 -5.77
CA MET A 34 3.74 15.49 -6.73
C MET A 34 2.95 14.18 -6.70
N PRO A 35 3.07 13.31 -7.72
CA PRO A 35 2.37 12.02 -7.72
C PRO A 35 2.68 11.21 -6.47
N ILE A 36 1.64 10.69 -5.81
CA ILE A 36 1.81 9.78 -4.68
C ILE A 36 2.27 8.42 -5.22
N ILE A 37 3.43 7.94 -4.78
CA ILE A 37 4.02 6.67 -5.22
C ILE A 37 4.09 5.72 -4.04
N ILE A 38 3.35 4.61 -4.12
CA ILE A 38 3.34 3.58 -3.09
C ILE A 38 3.95 2.30 -3.67
N LYS A 39 4.93 1.73 -2.97
CA LYS A 39 5.47 0.40 -3.24
C LYS A 39 5.09 -0.51 -2.09
N SER A 40 4.37 -1.58 -2.41
CA SER A 40 3.92 -2.57 -1.43
C SER A 40 4.53 -3.93 -1.73
N VAL A 41 4.79 -4.71 -0.68
CA VAL A 41 5.23 -6.10 -0.77
C VAL A 41 4.12 -6.97 -0.21
N VAL A 42 3.71 -7.96 -0.99
CA VAL A 42 2.60 -8.85 -0.65
C VAL A 42 3.15 -10.25 -0.45
N LYS A 43 2.89 -10.83 0.72
CA LYS A 43 3.30 -12.21 0.98
C LYS A 43 2.58 -13.20 0.03
N PRO A 44 3.20 -14.34 -0.30
CA PRO A 44 2.51 -15.41 -1.03
C PRO A 44 1.25 -15.89 -0.31
N THR A 45 0.35 -16.52 -1.07
CA THR A 45 -0.84 -17.17 -0.50
C THR A 45 -0.41 -18.25 0.48
N ALA A 46 -0.96 -18.21 1.70
CA ALA A 46 -0.54 -19.12 2.77
C ALA A 46 -0.99 -20.57 2.53
N SER A 47 -2.16 -20.73 1.89
CA SER A 47 -2.75 -22.03 1.59
C SER A 47 -2.21 -22.58 0.28
N ILE A 48 -1.30 -23.54 0.39
CA ILE A 48 -0.71 -24.24 -0.76
C ILE A 48 -0.93 -25.74 -0.64
N ALA A 49 -0.83 -26.46 -1.76
CA ALA A 49 -1.03 -27.91 -1.80
C ALA A 49 0.10 -28.72 -1.12
N LYS A 50 1.16 -28.06 -0.65
CA LYS A 50 2.26 -28.70 0.07
C LYS A 50 1.85 -28.99 1.51
N LYS A 51 2.29 -30.13 2.04
CA LYS A 51 2.11 -30.51 3.44
C LYS A 51 2.87 -29.53 4.33
N GLN A 52 2.23 -29.01 5.37
CA GLN A 52 2.79 -28.04 6.30
C GLN A 52 2.60 -28.52 7.74
N GLN A 53 3.55 -28.17 8.62
CA GLN A 53 3.44 -28.43 10.06
C GLN A 53 2.50 -27.40 10.70
N THR A 54 1.70 -27.83 11.66
CA THR A 54 0.75 -26.99 12.40
C THR A 54 0.44 -27.65 13.76
N VAL A 55 -0.47 -27.07 14.54
CA VAL A 55 -0.98 -27.63 15.79
C VAL A 55 -2.48 -27.89 15.68
N ASP A 56 -2.94 -29.02 16.22
CA ASP A 56 -4.36 -29.26 16.49
C ASP A 56 -4.74 -28.60 17.81
N ILE A 57 -5.64 -27.62 17.77
CA ILE A 57 -6.04 -26.85 18.95
C ILE A 57 -6.93 -27.64 19.92
N ASN A 58 -7.58 -28.72 19.47
CA ASN A 58 -8.44 -29.55 20.32
C ASN A 58 -7.62 -30.61 21.06
N GLU A 59 -6.67 -31.23 20.36
CA GLU A 59 -5.80 -32.26 20.95
C GLU A 59 -4.53 -31.69 21.62
N PHE A 60 -4.23 -30.42 21.36
CA PHE A 60 -3.03 -29.71 21.83
C PHE A 60 -1.72 -30.43 21.44
N LYS A 61 -1.66 -30.88 20.18
CA LYS A 61 -0.54 -31.67 19.63
C LYS A 61 -0.08 -31.14 18.28
N GLU A 62 1.21 -31.31 18.00
CA GLU A 62 1.77 -31.09 16.67
C GLU A 62 1.13 -32.04 15.66
N THR A 63 0.76 -31.51 14.51
CA THR A 63 0.15 -32.26 13.42
C THR A 63 0.56 -31.66 12.08
N THR A 64 0.09 -32.28 11.00
CA THR A 64 0.36 -31.80 9.65
C THR A 64 -0.92 -31.54 8.89
N ILE A 65 -0.98 -30.41 8.20
CA ILE A 65 -2.09 -30.04 7.35
C ILE A 65 -1.68 -30.11 5.88
N LYS A 66 -2.58 -30.62 5.04
CA LYS A 66 -2.46 -30.55 3.58
C LYS A 66 -3.76 -29.99 3.04
N ILE A 67 -3.71 -28.73 2.63
CA ILE A 67 -4.89 -28.04 2.11
C ILE A 67 -5.15 -28.53 0.68
N LYS A 68 -6.32 -29.13 0.46
CA LYS A 68 -6.75 -29.61 -0.87
C LYS A 68 -7.35 -28.49 -1.76
N SER A 69 -7.59 -27.29 -1.22
CA SER A 69 -8.43 -26.26 -1.88
C SER A 69 -7.89 -24.81 -1.80
N ARG A 70 -7.44 -24.26 -2.95
CA ARG A 70 -7.87 -23.06 -3.70
C ARG A 70 -6.90 -22.84 -4.87
N HIS A 71 -7.41 -22.37 -6.01
CA HIS A 71 -6.75 -22.47 -7.33
C HIS A 71 -5.67 -21.44 -7.65
N ASP A 72 -5.50 -20.40 -6.82
CA ASP A 72 -4.60 -19.30 -7.15
C ASP A 72 -3.34 -19.29 -6.28
N PRO A 73 -2.22 -19.83 -6.78
CA PRO A 73 -0.93 -19.74 -6.11
C PRO A 73 -0.38 -18.31 -6.08
N CYS A 74 -0.98 -17.38 -6.84
CA CYS A 74 -0.56 -15.99 -6.94
C CYS A 74 -1.75 -15.03 -6.88
N ILE A 75 -1.65 -14.01 -6.03
CA ILE A 75 -2.62 -12.90 -5.93
C ILE A 75 -2.04 -11.57 -6.41
N ALA A 76 -0.78 -11.55 -6.86
CA ALA A 76 -0.04 -10.33 -7.15
C ALA A 76 -0.70 -9.46 -8.24
N SER A 77 -1.34 -10.08 -9.24
CA SER A 77 -2.03 -9.32 -10.29
C SER A 77 -3.35 -8.69 -9.85
N ARG A 78 -3.97 -9.19 -8.78
CA ARG A 78 -5.28 -8.72 -8.29
C ARG A 78 -5.17 -7.80 -7.09
N ILE A 79 -4.07 -7.88 -6.35
CA ILE A 79 -3.84 -7.05 -5.17
C ILE A 79 -3.62 -5.57 -5.52
N SER A 80 -3.12 -5.26 -6.73
CA SER A 80 -2.95 -3.87 -7.18
C SER A 80 -4.27 -3.10 -7.12
N VAL A 81 -5.35 -3.67 -7.65
CA VAL A 81 -6.67 -3.03 -7.66
C VAL A 81 -7.18 -2.79 -6.24
N VAL A 82 -6.92 -3.72 -5.32
CA VAL A 82 -7.30 -3.56 -3.91
C VAL A 82 -6.50 -2.43 -3.26
N ILE A 83 -5.19 -2.38 -3.50
CA ILE A 83 -4.32 -1.32 -2.98
C ILE A 83 -4.77 0.04 -3.52
N ASP A 84 -5.00 0.16 -4.83
CA ASP A 84 -5.46 1.40 -5.46
C ASP A 84 -6.80 1.87 -4.87
N SER A 85 -7.72 0.94 -4.64
CA SER A 85 -9.03 1.23 -4.04
C SER A 85 -8.89 1.75 -2.61
N VAL A 86 -8.06 1.10 -1.79
CA VAL A 86 -7.82 1.54 -0.40
C VAL A 86 -7.14 2.90 -0.36
N VAL A 87 -6.15 3.13 -1.23
CA VAL A 87 -5.46 4.43 -1.34
C VAL A 87 -6.43 5.53 -1.75
N ALA A 88 -7.32 5.27 -2.71
CA ALA A 88 -8.34 6.25 -3.12
C ALA A 88 -9.30 6.59 -1.97
N LEU A 89 -9.76 5.60 -1.20
CA LEU A 89 -10.59 5.82 -0.03
C LEU A 89 -9.87 6.64 1.06
N THR A 90 -8.60 6.34 1.34
CA THR A 90 -7.80 7.11 2.30
C THR A 90 -7.61 8.55 1.84
N ILE A 91 -7.31 8.80 0.57
CA ILE A 91 -7.18 10.16 0.04
C ILE A 91 -8.51 10.92 0.17
N LEU A 92 -9.63 10.27 -0.14
CA LEU A 92 -10.95 10.88 0.02
C LEU A 92 -11.23 11.25 1.48
N ASP A 93 -10.89 10.38 2.43
CA ASP A 93 -11.06 10.64 3.86
C ASP A 93 -10.25 11.88 4.30
N GLU A 94 -8.98 11.97 3.89
CA GLU A 94 -8.13 13.15 4.18
C GLU A 94 -8.69 14.45 3.57
N ILE A 95 -9.25 14.37 2.36
CA ILE A 95 -9.92 15.53 1.73
C ILE A 95 -11.19 15.91 2.52
N CYS A 96 -12.00 14.94 2.93
CA CYS A 96 -13.20 15.18 3.73
C CYS A 96 -12.88 15.79 5.10
N LEU A 97 -11.84 15.31 5.78
CA LEU A 97 -11.39 15.87 7.05
C LEU A 97 -10.95 17.33 6.91
N ARG A 98 -10.24 17.66 5.82
CA ARG A 98 -9.71 18.99 5.59
C ARG A 98 -10.74 19.98 5.05
N GLU A 99 -11.55 19.58 4.07
CA GLU A 99 -12.38 20.48 3.26
C GLU A 99 -13.88 20.12 3.34
N GLY A 100 -14.27 19.03 4.00
CA GLY A 100 -15.65 18.55 4.02
C GLY A 100 -16.65 19.54 4.63
N TYR A 101 -16.20 20.44 5.51
CA TYR A 101 -17.05 21.51 6.04
C TYR A 101 -17.43 22.56 4.98
N LEU A 102 -16.63 22.74 3.93
CA LEU A 102 -16.97 23.64 2.82
C LEU A 102 -18.11 23.10 1.98
N TRP A 103 -18.32 21.78 1.98
CA TRP A 103 -19.37 21.11 1.20
C TRP A 103 -20.71 21.11 1.92
N MET A 104 -20.72 21.44 3.21
CA MET A 104 -21.92 21.59 4.03
C MET A 104 -22.47 23.03 4.03
N ARG A 105 -21.81 23.94 3.33
CA ARG A 105 -22.25 25.33 3.11
C ARG A 105 -22.88 25.45 1.72
#